data_AF-A0A256F183-F1
#
_entry.id   AF-A0A256F183-F1
#
_cell.length_a   1.000
_cell.length_b   1.000
_cell.length_c   1.000
_cell.angle_alpha   90.00
_cell.angle_beta   90.00
_cell.angle_gamma   90.00
#
_symmetry.space_group_name_H-M   'P 1'
#
loop_
_entity.id
_entity.type
_entity.pdbx_description
1 polymer ?
#
loop_
_entity_poly.entity_id
_entity_poly.type
_entity_poly.pdbx_seq_one_letter_code
_entity_poly.pdbx_strand_id
1 'polypeptide(L)'
;MIEISNITRVYGTQIAVDNVSLAIEAGDVAVIVGTSGAGKTTLMRMINRLVEPSRGVIKIDGKDNRELPPHILRRGIGYAIQDHGLFPHRTIAENIATVPNLLGWGKAKTSARVDELLSLFHLDPAIYRDRMPHELSGGQQQRIGVARALASNPAILLMDEPFGALDPIIRDKAQEDLLAIQKHYGTTIVLVTHDMEEAIRLGSRIAVMDEGKLLQYATPEEIITQPTTEFVHALLGGGSDRIFRLLSLETVDGLIEPGQAEGEAISSDTSLREALGTSLWSGRPALPVSRNGEIVGCITRTAIENRARRVA
;
A
#
# COMPACT_ATOMS: atom_id res chain seq x y z
N MET A 1 2.93 13.28 9.48
CA MET A 1 1.99 12.62 10.43
C MET A 1 0.57 13.06 10.13
N ILE A 2 -0.40 12.14 10.15
CA ILE A 2 -1.83 12.43 9.98
C ILE A 2 -2.57 12.02 11.27
N GLU A 3 -3.25 12.96 11.90
CA GLU A 3 -4.04 12.71 13.11
C GLU A 3 -5.52 12.88 12.80
N ILE A 4 -6.30 11.85 13.07
CA ILE A 4 -7.76 11.85 12.89
C ILE A 4 -8.38 11.75 14.28
N SER A 5 -9.23 12.72 14.63
CA SER A 5 -9.85 12.80 15.95
C SER A 5 -11.36 12.93 15.84
N ASN A 6 -12.06 11.88 16.27
CA ASN A 6 -13.50 11.79 16.43
C ASN A 6 -14.24 12.21 15.16
N ILE A 7 -13.72 11.79 14.00
CA ILE A 7 -14.21 12.22 12.70
C ILE A 7 -15.55 11.56 12.42
N THR A 8 -16.55 12.36 12.08
CA THR A 8 -17.88 11.89 11.70
C THR A 8 -18.32 12.55 10.41
N ARG A 9 -18.90 11.77 9.50
CA ARG A 9 -19.54 12.27 8.28
C ARG A 9 -20.96 11.76 8.17
N VAL A 10 -21.91 12.68 8.09
CA VAL A 10 -23.34 12.40 7.91
C VAL A 10 -23.81 12.92 6.55
N TYR A 11 -24.54 12.08 5.81
CA TYR A 11 -25.25 12.44 4.58
C TYR A 11 -26.75 12.26 4.80
N GLY A 12 -27.47 13.37 4.99
CA GLY A 12 -28.89 13.32 5.37
C GLY A 12 -29.06 12.59 6.71
N THR A 13 -29.67 11.40 6.69
CA THR A 13 -29.84 10.54 7.87
C THR A 13 -28.79 9.43 7.98
N GLN A 14 -27.98 9.21 6.95
CA GLN A 14 -26.97 8.14 6.92
C GLN A 14 -25.64 8.63 7.51
N ILE A 15 -25.11 7.90 8.48
CA ILE A 15 -23.76 8.13 9.02
C ILE A 15 -22.79 7.28 8.19
N ALA A 16 -21.96 7.91 7.37
CA ALA A 16 -20.99 7.23 6.51
C ALA A 16 -19.65 6.96 7.20
N VAL A 17 -19.29 7.80 8.17
CA VAL A 17 -18.15 7.60 9.07
C VAL A 17 -18.59 8.05 10.45
N ASP A 18 -18.37 7.23 11.47
CA ASP A 18 -18.89 7.41 12.82
C ASP A 18 -17.75 7.40 13.87
N ASN A 19 -17.38 8.58 14.35
CA ASN A 19 -16.47 8.80 15.48
C ASN A 19 -15.12 8.05 15.33
N VAL A 20 -14.51 8.13 14.15
CA VAL A 20 -13.24 7.46 13.87
C VAL A 20 -12.06 8.29 14.40
N SER A 21 -11.14 7.63 15.11
CA SER A 21 -9.90 8.22 15.63
C SER A 21 -8.73 7.28 15.38
N LEU A 22 -7.67 7.80 14.75
CA LEU A 22 -6.41 7.09 14.51
C LEU A 22 -5.28 8.08 14.21
N ALA A 23 -4.04 7.64 14.36
CA ALA A 23 -2.86 8.42 14.02
C ALA A 23 -1.97 7.62 13.06
N ILE A 24 -1.58 8.24 11.96
CA ILE A 24 -0.70 7.64 10.94
C ILE A 24 0.64 8.37 11.02
N GLU A 25 1.69 7.62 11.36
CA GLU A 25 3.03 8.15 11.50
C GLU A 25 3.63 8.59 10.17
N ALA A 26 4.57 9.52 10.23
CA ALA A 26 5.24 10.00 9.03
C ALA A 26 6.07 8.87 8.40
N GLY A 27 5.86 8.64 7.11
CA GLY A 27 6.54 7.58 6.36
C GLY A 27 5.86 6.21 6.50
N ASP A 28 4.86 6.01 7.35
CA ASP A 28 4.19 4.71 7.44
C ASP A 28 3.27 4.44 6.24
N VAL A 29 3.01 3.16 5.99
CA VAL A 29 1.92 2.71 5.12
C VAL A 29 0.74 2.29 5.99
N ALA A 30 -0.29 3.13 6.03
CA ALA A 30 -1.56 2.79 6.67
C ALA A 30 -2.53 2.24 5.62
N VAL A 31 -2.99 1.00 5.82
CA VAL A 31 -3.98 0.37 4.94
C VAL A 31 -5.34 0.38 5.62
N ILE A 32 -6.37 0.90 4.94
CA ILE A 32 -7.76 0.91 5.40
C ILE A 32 -8.50 -0.20 4.65
N VAL A 33 -8.97 -1.20 5.40
CA VAL A 33 -9.68 -2.38 4.88
C VAL A 33 -11.08 -2.47 5.46
N GLY A 34 -12.00 -3.10 4.74
CA GLY A 34 -13.40 -3.24 5.15
C GLY A 34 -14.31 -3.56 3.98
N THR A 35 -15.56 -3.88 4.28
CA THR A 35 -16.60 -4.18 3.28
C THR A 35 -16.91 -2.97 2.39
N SER A 36 -17.59 -3.22 1.26
CA SER A 36 -18.14 -2.13 0.45
C SER A 36 -19.13 -1.33 1.30
N GLY A 37 -19.03 0.00 1.24
CA GLY A 37 -19.87 0.89 2.06
C GLY A 37 -19.37 1.14 3.48
N ALA A 38 -18.27 0.52 3.93
CA ALA A 38 -17.73 0.71 5.29
C ALA A 38 -17.19 2.13 5.60
N GLY A 39 -17.25 3.07 4.65
CA GLY A 39 -16.81 4.47 4.86
C GLY A 39 -15.34 4.77 4.51
N LYS A 40 -14.57 3.79 4.02
CA LYS A 40 -13.12 3.91 3.71
C LYS A 40 -12.78 5.09 2.78
N THR A 41 -13.39 5.10 1.59
CA THR A 41 -13.21 6.18 0.61
C THR A 41 -13.70 7.52 1.15
N THR A 42 -14.77 7.55 1.96
CA THR A 42 -15.25 8.77 2.60
C THR A 42 -14.22 9.32 3.60
N LEU A 43 -13.62 8.46 4.42
CA LEU A 43 -12.56 8.82 5.36
C LEU A 43 -11.35 9.42 4.62
N MET A 44 -10.87 8.75 3.58
CA MET A 44 -9.77 9.26 2.75
C MET A 44 -10.11 10.58 2.05
N ARG A 45 -11.34 10.74 1.52
CA ARG A 45 -11.80 11.99 0.93
C ARG A 45 -11.84 13.14 1.95
N MET A 46 -12.06 12.85 3.24
CA MET A 46 -11.97 13.85 4.31
C MET A 46 -10.53 14.25 4.61
N ILE A 47 -9.57 13.30 4.57
CA ILE A 47 -8.13 13.62 4.70
C ILE A 47 -7.72 14.61 3.59
N ASN A 48 -8.12 14.33 2.35
CA ASN A 48 -7.84 15.18 1.19
C ASN A 48 -8.74 16.44 1.09
N ARG A 49 -9.68 16.60 2.05
CA ARG A 49 -10.69 17.67 2.08
C ARG A 49 -11.49 17.83 0.77
N LEU A 50 -11.77 16.70 0.10
CA LEU A 50 -12.78 16.64 -0.97
C LEU A 50 -14.19 16.60 -0.40
N VAL A 51 -14.32 16.09 0.83
CA VAL A 51 -15.53 16.09 1.64
C VAL A 51 -15.18 16.71 2.98
N GLU A 52 -15.99 17.64 3.48
CA GLU A 52 -15.77 18.18 4.83
C GLU A 52 -16.40 17.25 5.88
N PRO A 53 -15.74 17.05 7.03
CA PRO A 53 -16.34 16.30 8.12
C PRO A 53 -17.54 17.05 8.70
N SER A 54 -18.54 16.30 9.17
CA SER A 54 -19.66 16.87 9.93
C SER A 54 -19.23 17.23 11.36
N ARG A 55 -18.32 16.45 11.94
CA ARG A 55 -17.71 16.65 13.27
C ARG A 55 -16.29 16.08 13.30
N GLY A 56 -15.51 16.49 14.29
CA GLY A 56 -14.13 16.04 14.47
C GLY A 56 -13.13 16.91 13.71
N VAL A 57 -11.86 16.49 13.79
CA VAL A 57 -10.71 17.23 13.24
C VAL A 57 -9.76 16.26 12.56
N ILE A 58 -9.19 16.68 11.43
CA ILE A 58 -8.04 16.01 10.81
C ILE A 58 -6.88 17.00 10.81
N LYS A 59 -5.76 16.60 11.40
CA LYS A 59 -4.51 17.36 11.35
C LYS A 59 -3.49 16.67 10.46
N ILE A 60 -2.75 17.47 9.72
CA ILE A 60 -1.62 17.05 8.91
C ILE A 60 -0.41 17.85 9.41
N ASP A 61 0.61 17.13 9.88
CA ASP A 61 1.82 17.70 10.49
C ASP A 61 1.50 18.73 11.59
N GLY A 62 0.54 18.36 12.45
CA GLY A 62 0.09 19.15 13.60
C GLY A 62 -0.88 20.30 13.27
N LYS A 63 -1.17 20.57 12.00
CA LYS A 63 -2.07 21.66 11.56
C LYS A 63 -3.41 21.12 11.09
N ASP A 64 -4.50 21.76 11.47
CA ASP A 64 -5.82 21.36 11.00
C ASP A 64 -5.91 21.55 9.47
N ASN A 65 -6.38 20.52 8.75
CA ASN A 65 -6.45 20.57 7.29
C ASN A 65 -7.42 21.64 6.76
N ARG A 66 -8.24 22.24 7.63
CA ARG A 66 -9.14 23.36 7.34
C ARG A 66 -8.43 24.71 7.29
N GLU A 67 -7.25 24.83 7.91
CA GLU A 67 -6.46 26.07 7.93
C GLU A 67 -5.93 26.47 6.55
N LEU A 68 -5.80 25.51 5.63
CA LEU A 68 -5.37 25.76 4.26
C LEU A 68 -6.55 25.74 3.29
N PRO A 69 -6.56 26.59 2.24
CA PRO A 69 -7.52 26.47 1.15
C PRO A 69 -7.47 25.05 0.54
N PRO A 70 -8.60 24.39 0.24
CA PRO A 70 -8.62 22.99 -0.21
C PRO A 70 -7.76 22.71 -1.45
N HIS A 71 -7.61 23.68 -2.34
CA HIS A 71 -6.78 23.52 -3.54
C HIS A 71 -5.28 23.60 -3.26
N ILE A 72 -4.85 24.29 -2.18
CA ILE A 72 -3.45 24.34 -1.74
C ILE A 72 -3.09 23.03 -1.04
N LEU A 73 -3.96 22.58 -0.13
CA LEU A 73 -3.82 21.29 0.55
C LEU A 73 -3.61 20.15 -0.47
N ARG A 74 -4.50 20.06 -1.47
CA ARG A 74 -4.48 19.01 -2.51
C ARG A 74 -3.26 19.06 -3.44
N ARG A 75 -2.50 20.15 -3.49
CA ARG A 75 -1.24 20.20 -4.26
C ARG A 75 -0.07 19.56 -3.50
N GLY A 76 -0.16 19.52 -2.17
CA GLY A 76 0.82 18.86 -1.30
C GLY A 76 0.54 17.37 -1.05
N ILE A 77 -0.65 16.90 -1.42
CA ILE A 77 -1.09 15.50 -1.27
C ILE A 77 -1.17 14.86 -2.65
N GLY A 78 -0.46 13.74 -2.83
CA GLY A 78 -0.66 12.88 -3.99
C GLY A 78 -1.97 12.12 -3.84
N TYR A 79 -2.81 12.07 -4.88
CA TYR A 79 -4.06 11.31 -4.84
C TYR A 79 -4.23 10.45 -6.09
N ALA A 80 -4.15 9.13 -5.92
CA ALA A 80 -4.49 8.15 -6.94
C ALA A 80 -5.92 7.65 -6.70
N ILE A 81 -6.81 7.91 -7.67
CA ILE A 81 -8.23 7.54 -7.60
C ILE A 81 -8.50 6.24 -8.35
N GLN A 82 -9.61 5.58 -7.99
CA GLN A 82 -10.03 4.28 -8.51
C GLN A 82 -10.06 4.20 -10.05
N ASP A 83 -10.53 5.26 -10.75
CA ASP A 83 -10.61 5.31 -12.22
C ASP A 83 -9.41 5.99 -12.89
N HIS A 84 -8.18 5.77 -12.40
CA HIS A 84 -6.87 6.35 -12.82
C HIS A 84 -6.77 7.90 -12.87
N GLY A 85 -7.90 8.60 -12.96
CA GLY A 85 -8.10 10.04 -12.96
C GLY A 85 -7.43 10.80 -14.11
N LEU A 86 -6.96 10.12 -15.16
CA LEU A 86 -6.22 10.75 -16.25
C LEU A 86 -7.09 11.72 -17.05
N PHE A 87 -6.50 12.82 -17.49
CA PHE A 87 -7.14 13.76 -18.41
C PHE A 87 -7.07 13.19 -19.84
N PRO A 88 -8.20 12.83 -20.46
CA PRO A 88 -8.21 12.10 -21.73
C PRO A 88 -7.75 12.95 -22.93
N HIS A 89 -7.74 14.27 -22.77
CA HIS A 89 -7.35 15.26 -23.78
C HIS A 89 -5.91 15.75 -23.62
N ARG A 90 -5.10 15.07 -22.80
CA ARG A 90 -3.70 15.41 -22.52
C ARG A 90 -2.81 14.19 -22.72
N THR A 91 -1.57 14.42 -23.12
CA THR A 91 -0.58 13.34 -23.22
C THR A 91 -0.24 12.78 -21.84
N ILE A 92 0.45 11.63 -21.80
CA ILE A 92 0.94 11.05 -20.55
C ILE A 92 1.90 12.00 -19.83
N ALA A 93 2.82 12.63 -20.57
CA ALA A 93 3.74 13.61 -19.99
C ALA A 93 2.99 14.80 -19.38
N GLU A 94 1.97 15.32 -20.05
CA GLU A 94 1.14 16.42 -19.55
C GLU A 94 0.29 16.01 -18.34
N ASN A 95 -0.19 14.77 -18.32
CA ASN A 95 -0.89 14.20 -17.17
C ASN A 95 0.02 14.21 -15.94
N ILE A 96 1.21 13.61 -16.02
CA ILE A 96 2.19 13.55 -14.92
C ILE A 96 2.63 14.97 -14.51
N ALA A 97 2.89 15.85 -15.48
CA ALA A 97 3.34 17.22 -15.24
C ALA A 97 2.29 18.14 -14.60
N THR A 98 1.03 17.71 -14.45
CA THR A 98 -0.07 18.58 -14.02
C THR A 98 0.22 19.26 -12.67
N VAL A 99 0.56 18.51 -11.63
CA VAL A 99 0.80 19.09 -10.30
C VAL A 99 2.11 19.89 -10.25
N PRO A 100 3.25 19.42 -10.79
CA PRO A 100 4.46 20.24 -10.92
C PRO A 100 4.21 21.61 -11.57
N ASN A 101 3.40 21.65 -12.64
CA ASN A 101 3.05 22.90 -13.31
C ASN A 101 2.18 23.81 -12.44
N LEU A 102 1.23 23.26 -11.68
CA LEU A 102 0.42 24.02 -10.72
C LEU A 102 1.24 24.57 -9.53
N LEU A 103 2.37 23.92 -9.23
CA LEU A 103 3.35 24.36 -8.24
C LEU A 103 4.40 25.32 -8.84
N GLY A 104 4.32 25.64 -10.14
CA GLY A 104 5.23 26.56 -10.80
C GLY A 104 6.64 26.01 -11.02
N TRP A 105 6.82 24.69 -11.10
CA TRP A 105 8.13 24.11 -11.41
C TRP A 105 8.61 24.51 -12.80
N GLY A 106 9.93 24.71 -12.94
CA GLY A 106 10.54 25.01 -14.24
C GLY A 106 10.44 23.83 -15.22
N LYS A 107 10.28 24.14 -16.52
CA LYS A 107 10.05 23.13 -17.57
C LYS A 107 11.06 21.98 -17.58
N ALA A 108 12.36 22.29 -17.41
CA ALA A 108 13.42 21.28 -17.40
C ALA A 108 13.28 20.31 -16.21
N LYS A 109 13.02 20.85 -15.01
CA LYS A 109 12.79 20.06 -13.80
C LYS A 109 11.55 19.17 -13.95
N THR A 110 10.46 19.73 -14.47
CA THR A 110 9.23 18.97 -14.71
C THR A 110 9.45 17.85 -15.73
N SER A 111 10.14 18.12 -16.84
CA SER A 111 10.41 17.12 -17.87
C SER A 111 11.25 15.96 -17.33
N ALA A 112 12.32 16.27 -16.58
CA ALA A 112 13.17 15.24 -15.97
C ALA A 112 12.38 14.39 -14.96
N ARG A 113 11.50 15.01 -14.16
CA ARG A 113 10.64 14.28 -13.22
C ARG A 113 9.63 13.36 -13.93
N VAL A 114 9.10 13.78 -15.08
CA VAL A 114 8.24 12.93 -15.91
C VAL A 114 9.00 11.69 -16.39
N ASP A 115 10.23 11.85 -16.89
CA ASP A 115 11.06 10.73 -17.36
C ASP A 115 11.39 9.76 -16.22
N GLU A 116 11.82 10.31 -15.09
CA GLU A 116 12.12 9.56 -13.87
C GLU A 116 10.94 8.68 -13.46
N LEU A 117 9.73 9.24 -13.41
CA LEU A 117 8.54 8.51 -12.99
C LEU A 117 8.10 7.46 -14.01
N LEU A 118 8.20 7.76 -15.30
CA LEU A 118 7.93 6.77 -16.35
C LEU A 118 8.89 5.58 -16.22
N SER A 119 10.20 5.84 -16.11
CA SER A 119 11.19 4.78 -15.89
C SER A 119 10.97 3.99 -14.61
N LEU A 120 10.59 4.66 -13.52
CA LEU A 120 10.28 4.03 -12.23
C LEU A 120 9.13 3.01 -12.34
N PHE A 121 8.12 3.29 -13.16
CA PHE A 121 7.00 2.38 -13.41
C PHE A 121 7.22 1.44 -14.61
N HIS A 122 8.47 1.31 -15.05
CA HIS A 122 8.90 0.47 -16.18
C HIS A 122 8.20 0.83 -17.50
N LEU A 123 7.97 2.13 -17.72
CA LEU A 123 7.43 2.69 -18.96
C LEU A 123 8.52 3.53 -19.63
N ASP A 124 8.97 3.14 -20.82
CA ASP A 124 10.01 3.86 -21.54
C ASP A 124 9.56 5.28 -21.90
N PRO A 125 10.21 6.34 -21.39
CA PRO A 125 9.80 7.70 -21.70
C PRO A 125 9.83 8.02 -23.20
N ALA A 126 10.73 7.42 -23.98
CA ALA A 126 10.79 7.63 -25.43
C ALA A 126 9.53 7.12 -26.16
N ILE A 127 8.81 6.17 -25.56
CA ILE A 127 7.63 5.53 -26.14
C ILE A 127 6.34 6.11 -25.59
N TYR A 128 6.30 6.41 -24.28
CA TYR A 128 5.05 6.68 -23.57
C TYR A 128 4.73 8.16 -23.39
N ARG A 129 5.71 9.07 -23.45
CA ARG A 129 5.49 10.50 -23.13
C ARG A 129 4.36 11.14 -23.93
N ASP A 130 4.38 10.93 -25.25
CA ASP A 130 3.49 11.61 -26.18
C ASP A 130 2.20 10.83 -26.47
N ARG A 131 2.05 9.63 -25.86
CA ARG A 131 0.82 8.86 -25.96
C ARG A 131 -0.32 9.55 -25.22
N MET A 132 -1.52 9.19 -25.62
CA MET A 132 -2.77 9.56 -25.00
C MET A 132 -3.27 8.42 -24.10
N PRO A 133 -4.09 8.69 -23.07
CA PRO A 133 -4.59 7.65 -22.15
C PRO A 133 -5.29 6.48 -22.85
N HIS A 134 -6.04 6.74 -23.93
CA HIS A 134 -6.76 5.71 -24.68
C HIS A 134 -5.86 4.75 -25.47
N GLU A 135 -4.57 5.08 -25.63
CA GLU A 135 -3.56 4.23 -26.28
C GLU A 135 -2.87 3.26 -25.31
N LEU A 136 -3.27 3.28 -24.03
CA LEU A 136 -2.69 2.49 -22.96
C LEU A 136 -3.65 1.42 -22.46
N SER A 137 -3.09 0.28 -22.03
CA SER A 137 -3.87 -0.72 -21.28
C SER A 137 -4.34 -0.17 -19.94
N GLY A 138 -5.38 -0.75 -19.33
CA GLY A 138 -5.89 -0.31 -18.02
C GLY A 138 -4.79 -0.31 -16.95
N GLY A 139 -3.94 -1.33 -16.91
CA GLY A 139 -2.82 -1.39 -15.96
C GLY A 139 -1.76 -0.33 -16.20
N GLN A 140 -1.50 0.04 -17.47
CA GLN A 140 -0.61 1.16 -17.78
C GLN A 140 -1.23 2.49 -17.33
N GLN A 141 -2.53 2.71 -17.58
CA GLN A 141 -3.24 3.92 -17.12
C GLN A 141 -3.21 4.05 -15.60
N GLN A 142 -3.37 2.94 -14.87
CA GLN A 142 -3.25 2.87 -13.40
C GLN A 142 -1.87 3.38 -12.95
N ARG A 143 -0.79 2.86 -13.54
CA ARG A 143 0.59 3.27 -13.23
C ARG A 143 0.82 4.75 -13.51
N ILE A 144 0.29 5.29 -14.62
CA ILE A 144 0.35 6.74 -14.89
C ILE A 144 -0.44 7.54 -13.85
N GLY A 145 -1.58 7.03 -13.39
CA GLY A 145 -2.37 7.65 -12.32
C GLY A 145 -1.56 7.80 -11.02
N VAL A 146 -0.85 6.74 -10.63
CA VAL A 146 0.07 6.75 -9.47
C VAL A 146 1.27 7.65 -9.73
N ALA A 147 1.90 7.58 -10.90
CA ALA A 147 3.01 8.46 -11.28
C ALA A 147 2.64 9.94 -11.16
N ARG A 148 1.46 10.33 -11.66
CA ARG A 148 0.95 11.69 -11.51
C ARG A 148 0.75 12.09 -10.06
N ALA A 149 0.24 11.18 -9.22
CA ALA A 149 0.09 11.44 -7.80
C ALA A 149 1.44 11.68 -7.10
N LEU A 150 2.51 11.03 -7.55
CA LEU A 150 3.89 11.17 -7.04
C LEU A 150 4.69 12.32 -7.68
N ALA A 151 4.14 12.98 -8.70
CA ALA A 151 4.85 13.95 -9.52
C ALA A 151 5.43 15.13 -8.74
N SER A 152 4.76 15.55 -7.67
CA SER A 152 5.14 16.70 -6.85
C SER A 152 5.99 16.36 -5.61
N ASN A 153 6.50 15.13 -5.48
CA ASN A 153 7.16 14.64 -4.25
C ASN A 153 6.28 14.86 -3.00
N PRO A 154 5.03 14.36 -3.00
CA PRO A 154 4.13 14.63 -1.90
C PRO A 154 4.62 13.95 -0.61
N ALA A 155 4.42 14.62 0.52
CA ALA A 155 4.66 14.03 1.84
C ALA A 155 3.64 12.94 2.17
N ILE A 156 2.44 13.03 1.57
CA ILE A 156 1.33 12.10 1.75
C ILE A 156 0.84 11.62 0.38
N LEU A 157 0.72 10.31 0.21
CA LEU A 157 0.09 9.67 -0.93
C LEU A 157 -1.19 8.95 -0.47
N LEU A 158 -2.32 9.35 -1.04
CA LEU A 158 -3.62 8.71 -0.84
C LEU A 158 -3.96 7.85 -2.05
N MET A 159 -4.41 6.62 -1.85
CA MET A 159 -4.73 5.70 -2.94
C MET A 159 -6.03 4.94 -2.68
N ASP A 160 -6.96 5.01 -3.63
CA ASP A 160 -8.28 4.37 -3.56
C ASP A 160 -8.34 3.15 -4.46
N GLU A 161 -8.27 1.95 -3.87
CA GLU A 161 -8.22 0.66 -4.56
C GLU A 161 -7.25 0.65 -5.76
N PRO A 162 -5.98 1.07 -5.55
CA PRO A 162 -5.05 1.34 -6.65
C PRO A 162 -4.65 0.10 -7.45
N PHE A 163 -5.00 -1.09 -7.00
CA PHE A 163 -4.57 -2.35 -7.63
C PHE A 163 -5.74 -3.29 -7.99
N GLY A 164 -6.99 -2.91 -7.69
CA GLY A 164 -8.15 -3.79 -7.83
C GLY A 164 -8.43 -4.25 -9.27
N ALA A 165 -8.10 -3.43 -10.26
CA ALA A 165 -8.31 -3.71 -11.69
C ALA A 165 -7.12 -4.41 -12.38
N LEU A 166 -6.04 -4.69 -11.65
CA LEU A 166 -4.83 -5.31 -12.20
C LEU A 166 -4.90 -6.83 -12.13
N ASP A 167 -4.36 -7.50 -13.15
CA ASP A 167 -4.10 -8.94 -13.09
C ASP A 167 -3.07 -9.28 -11.99
N PRO A 168 -3.04 -10.52 -11.48
CA PRO A 168 -2.21 -10.87 -10.32
C PRO A 168 -0.72 -10.56 -10.48
N ILE A 169 -0.14 -10.84 -11.66
CA ILE A 169 1.30 -10.65 -11.89
C ILE A 169 1.64 -9.16 -11.90
N ILE A 170 0.83 -8.36 -12.59
CA ILE A 170 1.02 -6.90 -12.63
C ILE A 170 0.75 -6.26 -11.26
N ARG A 171 -0.23 -6.78 -10.51
CA ARG A 171 -0.56 -6.35 -9.15
C ARG A 171 0.63 -6.53 -8.21
N ASP A 172 1.21 -7.73 -8.15
CA ASP A 172 2.32 -8.03 -7.27
C ASP A 172 3.51 -7.09 -7.51
N LYS A 173 3.84 -6.89 -8.78
CA LYS A 173 4.93 -5.98 -9.16
C LYS A 173 4.63 -4.53 -8.76
N ALA A 174 3.39 -4.07 -8.96
CA ALA A 174 3.00 -2.71 -8.61
C ALA A 174 3.02 -2.47 -7.09
N GLN A 175 2.68 -3.48 -6.29
CA GLN A 175 2.78 -3.46 -4.83
C GLN A 175 4.23 -3.37 -4.35
N GLU A 176 5.15 -4.14 -4.96
CA GLU A 176 6.58 -4.05 -4.68
C GLU A 176 7.15 -2.67 -5.03
N ASP A 177 6.80 -2.15 -6.21
CA ASP A 177 7.23 -0.82 -6.65
C ASP A 177 6.73 0.26 -5.68
N LEU A 178 5.50 0.14 -5.14
CA LEU A 178 4.97 1.05 -4.13
C LEU A 178 5.79 1.04 -2.84
N LEU A 179 6.16 -0.14 -2.32
CA LEU A 179 7.01 -0.25 -1.13
C LEU A 179 8.41 0.31 -1.36
N ALA A 180 8.98 0.06 -2.54
CA ALA A 180 10.26 0.65 -2.92
C ALA A 180 10.19 2.18 -2.97
N ILE A 181 9.11 2.74 -3.52
CA ILE A 181 8.85 4.18 -3.56
C ILE A 181 8.74 4.75 -2.15
N GLN A 182 7.90 4.14 -1.30
CA GLN A 182 7.74 4.57 0.08
C GLN A 182 9.08 4.61 0.82
N LYS A 183 9.89 3.55 0.69
CA LYS A 183 11.20 3.44 1.33
C LYS A 183 12.20 4.47 0.80
N HIS A 184 12.16 4.76 -0.50
CA HIS A 184 13.07 5.72 -1.12
C HIS A 184 12.74 7.17 -0.76
N TYR A 185 11.46 7.54 -0.72
CA TYR A 185 11.02 8.93 -0.53
C TYR A 185 10.57 9.26 0.90
N GLY A 186 10.35 8.26 1.75
CA GLY A 186 9.76 8.46 3.08
C GLY A 186 8.33 9.00 3.02
N THR A 187 7.62 8.80 1.91
CA THR A 187 6.25 9.27 1.72
C THR A 187 5.31 8.50 2.65
N THR A 188 4.45 9.22 3.37
CA THR A 188 3.37 8.60 4.16
C THR A 188 2.28 8.11 3.21
N ILE A 189 1.88 6.85 3.30
CA ILE A 189 0.90 6.26 2.39
C ILE A 189 -0.38 5.91 3.15
N VAL A 190 -1.52 6.33 2.60
CA VAL A 190 -2.85 5.84 3.02
C VAL A 190 -3.48 5.11 1.85
N LEU A 191 -3.58 3.79 1.97
CA LEU A 191 -4.12 2.91 0.93
C LEU A 191 -5.49 2.38 1.38
N VAL A 192 -6.49 2.50 0.53
CA VAL A 192 -7.80 1.86 0.73
C VAL A 192 -7.87 0.61 -0.13
N THR A 193 -8.28 -0.51 0.47
CA THR A 193 -8.51 -1.77 -0.23
C THR A 193 -9.67 -2.55 0.38
N HIS A 194 -10.17 -3.52 -0.36
CA HIS A 194 -11.08 -4.55 0.14
C HIS A 194 -10.36 -5.90 0.38
N ASP A 195 -9.08 -6.00 0.01
CA ASP A 195 -8.28 -7.22 0.10
C ASP A 195 -7.42 -7.22 1.38
N MET A 196 -7.65 -8.20 2.25
CA MET A 196 -6.90 -8.34 3.50
C MET A 196 -5.46 -8.82 3.27
N GLU A 197 -5.20 -9.62 2.22
CA GLU A 197 -3.84 -10.07 1.90
C GLU A 197 -2.98 -8.87 1.47
N GLU A 198 -3.56 -7.96 0.69
CA GLU A 198 -2.93 -6.70 0.32
C GLU A 198 -2.65 -5.82 1.55
N ALA A 199 -3.59 -5.75 2.49
CA ALA A 199 -3.40 -4.99 3.73
C ALA A 199 -2.26 -5.55 4.59
N ILE A 200 -2.16 -6.88 4.69
CA ILE A 200 -1.09 -7.56 5.44
C ILE A 200 0.26 -7.37 4.77
N ARG A 201 0.33 -7.47 3.44
CA ARG A 201 1.58 -7.34 2.69
C ARG A 201 2.12 -5.91 2.68
N LEU A 202 1.25 -4.91 2.55
CA LEU A 202 1.66 -3.52 2.34
C LEU A 202 1.68 -2.69 3.62
N GLY A 203 0.81 -2.99 4.57
CA GLY A 203 0.55 -2.13 5.71
C GLY A 203 1.59 -2.24 6.81
N SER A 204 2.16 -1.11 7.21
CA SER A 204 2.80 -0.96 8.53
C SER A 204 1.75 -1.06 9.64
N ARG A 205 0.54 -0.52 9.37
CA ARG A 205 -0.64 -0.64 10.22
C ARG A 205 -1.90 -0.79 9.36
N ILE A 206 -2.87 -1.54 9.87
CA ILE A 206 -4.13 -1.82 9.21
C ILE A 206 -5.28 -1.27 10.04
N ALA A 207 -6.10 -0.42 9.43
CA ALA A 207 -7.36 0.08 9.95
C ALA A 207 -8.52 -0.75 9.39
N VAL A 208 -9.14 -1.58 10.22
CA VAL A 208 -10.33 -2.35 9.84
C VAL A 208 -11.57 -1.51 10.13
N MET A 209 -12.33 -1.21 9.08
CA MET A 209 -13.58 -0.46 9.16
C MET A 209 -14.79 -1.32 8.80
N ASP A 210 -15.89 -1.10 9.50
CA ASP A 210 -17.19 -1.68 9.17
C ASP A 210 -18.31 -0.71 9.58
N GLU A 211 -19.35 -0.62 8.76
CA GLU A 211 -20.51 0.27 8.99
C GLU A 211 -20.14 1.71 9.42
N GLY A 212 -19.05 2.26 8.85
CA GLY A 212 -18.56 3.61 9.13
C GLY A 212 -17.72 3.74 10.40
N LYS A 213 -17.53 2.66 11.18
CA LYS A 213 -16.75 2.64 12.42
C LYS A 213 -15.38 2.02 12.20
N LEU A 214 -14.41 2.46 13.02
CA LEU A 214 -13.11 1.82 13.14
C LEU A 214 -13.20 0.70 14.19
N LEU A 215 -12.99 -0.54 13.78
CA LEU A 215 -13.06 -1.71 14.68
C LEU A 215 -11.71 -2.04 15.30
N GLN A 216 -10.64 -1.89 14.52
CA GLN A 216 -9.27 -2.16 14.97
C GLN A 216 -8.28 -1.33 14.14
N TYR A 217 -7.24 -0.80 14.79
CA TYR A 217 -6.10 -0.17 14.14
C TYR A 217 -4.81 -0.67 14.77
N ALA A 218 -4.12 -1.58 14.10
CA ALA A 218 -2.99 -2.32 14.67
C ALA A 218 -1.99 -2.76 13.59
N THR A 219 -0.84 -3.28 13.99
CA THR A 219 0.12 -3.91 13.06
C THR A 219 -0.49 -5.18 12.42
N PRO A 220 -0.01 -5.62 11.24
CA PRO A 220 -0.48 -6.87 10.63
C PRO A 220 -0.41 -8.08 11.58
N GLU A 221 0.66 -8.20 12.36
CA GLU A 221 0.83 -9.28 13.35
C GLU A 221 -0.26 -9.25 14.42
N GLU A 222 -0.55 -8.08 15.00
CA GLU A 222 -1.60 -7.91 16.00
C GLU A 222 -3.00 -8.15 15.41
N ILE A 223 -3.26 -7.72 14.17
CA ILE A 223 -4.54 -8.02 13.50
C ILE A 223 -4.73 -9.54 13.40
N ILE A 224 -3.70 -10.29 13.01
CA ILE A 224 -3.80 -11.74 12.79
C ILE A 224 -3.91 -12.50 14.11
N THR A 225 -3.11 -12.14 15.11
CA THR A 225 -3.00 -12.87 16.39
C THR A 225 -4.04 -12.44 17.42
N GLN A 226 -4.49 -11.18 17.37
CA GLN A 226 -5.37 -10.57 18.36
C GLN A 226 -6.52 -9.78 17.69
N PRO A 227 -7.39 -10.42 16.88
CA PRO A 227 -8.54 -9.75 16.30
C PRO A 227 -9.52 -9.32 17.40
N THR A 228 -9.89 -8.03 17.44
CA THR A 228 -10.71 -7.45 18.52
C THR A 228 -12.21 -7.74 18.39
N THR A 229 -12.66 -8.13 17.19
CA THR A 229 -14.08 -8.42 16.92
C THR A 229 -14.24 -9.66 16.04
N GLU A 230 -15.42 -10.27 16.07
CA GLU A 230 -15.77 -11.39 15.20
C GLU A 230 -15.68 -11.01 13.71
N PHE A 231 -16.01 -9.78 13.37
CA PHE A 231 -15.87 -9.28 11.99
C PHE A 231 -14.41 -9.22 11.54
N VAL A 232 -13.50 -8.69 12.38
CA VAL A 232 -12.06 -8.68 12.07
C VAL A 232 -11.56 -10.12 11.92
N HIS A 233 -11.98 -11.00 12.83
CA HIS A 233 -11.69 -12.42 12.77
C HIS A 233 -12.16 -13.07 11.46
N ALA A 234 -13.37 -12.73 10.99
CA ALA A 234 -13.96 -13.26 9.77
C ALA A 234 -13.27 -12.75 8.49
N LEU A 235 -12.85 -11.47 8.46
CA LEU A 235 -12.07 -10.92 7.33
C LEU A 235 -10.72 -11.59 7.14
N LEU A 236 -10.16 -12.18 8.20
CA LEU A 236 -8.93 -12.95 8.12
C LEU A 236 -9.09 -14.33 7.46
N GLY A 237 -10.33 -14.82 7.30
CA GLY A 237 -10.61 -16.17 6.83
C GLY A 237 -10.46 -17.24 7.93
N GLY A 238 -10.35 -18.51 7.51
CA GLY A 238 -10.25 -19.66 8.40
C GLY A 238 -8.89 -19.77 9.13
N GLY A 239 -8.83 -20.57 10.20
CA GLY A 239 -7.64 -20.70 11.05
C GLY A 239 -6.37 -21.17 10.32
N SER A 240 -6.50 -21.94 9.24
CA SER A 240 -5.35 -22.38 8.41
C SER A 240 -4.64 -21.21 7.72
N ASP A 241 -5.37 -20.18 7.31
CA ASP A 241 -4.81 -19.12 6.48
C ASP A 241 -4.00 -18.13 7.32
N ARG A 242 -4.32 -18.03 8.61
CA ARG A 242 -3.60 -17.15 9.56
C ARG A 242 -2.15 -17.53 9.73
N ILE A 243 -1.86 -18.83 9.81
CA ILE A 243 -0.49 -19.28 10.02
C ILE A 243 0.38 -18.91 8.80
N PHE A 244 -0.17 -19.06 7.59
CA PHE A 244 0.54 -18.67 6.38
C PHE A 244 0.71 -17.15 6.25
N ARG A 245 -0.25 -16.37 6.74
CA ARG A 245 -0.14 -14.90 6.82
C ARG A 245 0.91 -14.45 7.84
N LEU A 246 1.04 -15.13 8.98
CA LEU A 246 2.12 -14.84 9.92
C LEU A 246 3.49 -15.18 9.32
N LEU A 247 3.60 -16.32 8.64
CA LEU A 247 4.81 -16.71 7.93
C LEU A 247 5.14 -15.81 6.73
N SER A 248 4.19 -15.01 6.22
CA SER A 248 4.49 -14.03 5.16
C SER A 248 5.06 -12.71 5.70
N LEU A 249 4.94 -12.44 7.00
CA LEU A 249 5.49 -11.24 7.65
C LEU A 249 6.98 -11.36 8.00
N GLU A 250 7.50 -12.59 8.06
CA GLU A 250 8.88 -12.88 8.42
C GLU A 250 9.67 -13.40 7.21
N THR A 251 10.94 -13.05 7.15
CA THR A 251 11.88 -13.55 6.14
C THR A 251 12.72 -14.70 6.68
N VAL A 252 13.29 -15.47 5.75
CA VAL A 252 14.20 -16.57 6.04
C VAL A 252 15.42 -16.12 6.83
N ASP A 253 15.85 -14.86 6.69
CA ASP A 253 17.04 -14.29 7.34
C ASP A 253 17.11 -14.54 8.85
N GLY A 254 15.97 -14.47 9.55
CA GLY A 254 15.89 -14.65 10.99
C GLY A 254 15.97 -16.10 11.48
N LEU A 255 15.89 -17.09 10.57
CA LEU A 255 15.84 -18.52 10.87
C LEU A 255 16.90 -19.33 10.10
N ILE A 256 17.94 -18.68 9.60
CA ILE A 256 19.05 -19.37 8.92
C ILE A 256 19.80 -20.26 9.92
N GLU A 257 19.99 -21.51 9.54
CA GLU A 257 20.75 -22.51 10.28
C GLU A 257 22.10 -22.77 9.59
N PRO A 258 23.19 -23.02 10.35
CA PRO A 258 24.46 -23.43 9.76
C PRO A 258 24.33 -24.81 9.12
N GLY A 259 24.72 -24.94 7.85
CA GLY A 259 24.66 -26.21 7.15
C GLY A 259 24.70 -26.07 5.64
N GLN A 260 24.68 -27.22 4.95
CA GLN A 260 24.54 -27.31 3.50
C GLN A 260 23.20 -28.00 3.17
N ALA A 261 22.58 -27.57 2.07
CA ALA A 261 21.38 -28.17 1.53
C ALA A 261 21.50 -28.23 0.01
N GLU A 262 20.83 -29.21 -0.61
CA GLU A 262 20.92 -29.44 -2.05
C GLU A 262 19.91 -28.62 -2.86
N GLY A 263 20.29 -28.33 -4.11
CA GLY A 263 19.46 -27.69 -5.12
C GLY A 263 19.57 -26.17 -5.16
N GLU A 264 18.62 -25.54 -5.85
CA GLU A 264 18.60 -24.08 -6.02
C GLU A 264 18.39 -23.37 -4.67
N ALA A 265 19.17 -22.31 -4.46
CA ALA A 265 19.14 -21.50 -3.25
C ALA A 265 18.04 -20.44 -3.33
N ILE A 266 17.40 -20.18 -2.20
CA ILE A 266 16.44 -19.09 -2.03
C ILE A 266 17.15 -17.84 -1.48
N SER A 267 16.55 -16.67 -1.65
CA SER A 267 17.08 -15.43 -1.07
C SER A 267 16.82 -15.40 0.44
N SER A 268 17.71 -14.76 1.21
CA SER A 268 17.47 -14.46 2.64
C SER A 268 16.23 -13.57 2.86
N ASP A 269 15.86 -12.79 1.85
CA ASP A 269 14.69 -11.90 1.87
C ASP A 269 13.38 -12.63 1.53
N THR A 270 13.45 -13.89 1.11
CA THR A 270 12.27 -14.73 0.84
C THR A 270 11.45 -14.90 2.13
N SER A 271 10.13 -14.83 2.02
CA SER A 271 9.24 -15.03 3.18
C SER A 271 9.26 -16.48 3.67
N LEU A 272 9.00 -16.71 4.96
CA LEU A 272 8.90 -18.07 5.50
C LEU A 272 7.77 -18.87 4.84
N ARG A 273 6.67 -18.21 4.45
CA ARG A 273 5.58 -18.83 3.69
C ARG A 273 6.06 -19.40 2.36
N GLU A 274 6.81 -18.60 1.60
CA GLU A 274 7.33 -19.00 0.30
C GLU A 274 8.42 -20.07 0.43
N ALA A 275 9.30 -19.97 1.44
CA ALA A 275 10.28 -21.00 1.74
C ALA A 275 9.61 -22.35 2.08
N LEU A 276 8.54 -22.33 2.88
CA LEU A 276 7.74 -23.52 3.17
C LEU A 276 7.10 -24.09 1.90
N GLY A 277 6.50 -23.25 1.06
CA GLY A 277 5.93 -23.65 -0.23
C GLY A 277 6.96 -24.32 -1.13
N THR A 278 8.13 -23.71 -1.29
CA THR A 278 9.26 -24.25 -2.08
C THR A 278 9.77 -25.58 -1.51
N SER A 279 9.88 -25.69 -0.19
CA SER A 279 10.29 -26.92 0.49
C SER A 279 9.29 -28.06 0.23
N LEU A 280 7.99 -27.79 0.33
CA LEU A 280 6.93 -28.76 0.07
C LEU A 280 6.89 -29.18 -1.40
N TRP A 281 6.93 -28.21 -2.33
CA TRP A 281 6.86 -28.46 -3.77
C TRP A 281 8.05 -29.28 -4.28
N SER A 282 9.26 -28.93 -3.83
CA SER A 282 10.48 -29.66 -4.22
C SER A 282 10.69 -30.96 -3.46
N GLY A 283 9.88 -31.25 -2.43
CA GLY A 283 10.06 -32.40 -1.54
C GLY A 283 11.30 -32.30 -0.63
N ARG A 284 12.08 -31.21 -0.70
CA ARG A 284 13.33 -31.04 0.04
C ARG A 284 13.07 -30.67 1.50
N PRO A 285 13.71 -31.35 2.48
CA PRO A 285 13.55 -31.03 3.90
C PRO A 285 14.32 -29.77 4.32
N ALA A 286 15.28 -29.32 3.52
CA ALA A 286 16.04 -28.09 3.73
C ALA A 286 16.31 -27.39 2.40
N LEU A 287 16.38 -26.06 2.44
CA LEU A 287 16.68 -25.22 1.28
C LEU A 287 17.98 -24.44 1.54
N PRO A 288 18.91 -24.36 0.57
CA PRO A 288 20.07 -23.49 0.72
C PRO A 288 19.61 -22.02 0.69
N VAL A 289 20.21 -21.18 1.53
CA VAL A 289 19.88 -19.76 1.64
C VAL A 289 21.06 -18.94 1.16
N SER A 290 20.78 -18.01 0.25
CA SER A 290 21.75 -17.08 -0.31
C SER A 290 21.49 -15.65 0.17
N ARG A 291 22.55 -14.90 0.42
CA ARG A 291 22.52 -13.47 0.69
C ARG A 291 23.48 -12.80 -0.28
N ASN A 292 22.99 -11.88 -1.11
CA ASN A 292 23.78 -11.21 -2.15
C ASN A 292 24.54 -12.16 -3.09
N GLY A 293 23.97 -13.34 -3.38
CA GLY A 293 24.57 -14.35 -4.26
C GLY A 293 25.54 -15.33 -3.58
N GLU A 294 25.85 -15.14 -2.30
CA GLU A 294 26.67 -16.07 -1.52
C GLU A 294 25.79 -16.97 -0.65
N ILE A 295 26.09 -18.27 -0.59
CA ILE A 295 25.38 -19.20 0.30
C ILE A 295 25.82 -18.93 1.74
N VAL A 296 24.88 -18.56 2.60
CA VAL A 296 25.11 -18.22 4.00
C VAL A 296 24.67 -19.31 4.97
N GLY A 297 23.93 -20.31 4.50
CA GLY A 297 23.47 -21.45 5.30
C GLY A 297 22.31 -22.17 4.64
N CYS A 298 21.46 -22.79 5.45
CA CYS A 298 20.21 -23.39 5.00
C CYS A 298 19.05 -23.06 5.93
N ILE A 299 17.82 -23.30 5.47
CA ILE A 299 16.64 -23.28 6.32
C ILE A 299 15.92 -24.63 6.21
N THR A 300 15.64 -25.25 7.36
CA THR A 300 14.92 -26.52 7.41
C THR A 300 13.41 -26.31 7.46
N ARG A 301 12.65 -27.22 6.86
CA ARG A 301 11.19 -27.25 6.97
C ARG A 301 10.75 -27.30 8.43
N THR A 302 11.45 -28.08 9.25
CA THR A 302 11.19 -28.21 10.68
C THR A 302 11.39 -26.88 11.42
N ALA A 303 12.38 -26.07 11.08
CA ALA A 303 12.53 -24.73 11.66
C ALA A 303 11.33 -23.84 11.33
N ILE A 304 10.84 -23.86 10.09
CA ILE A 304 9.66 -23.08 9.68
C ILE A 304 8.39 -23.58 10.39
N GLU A 305 8.18 -24.90 10.47
CA GLU A 305 7.05 -25.50 11.19
C GLU A 305 7.09 -25.18 12.69
N ASN A 306 8.28 -25.19 13.31
CA ASN A 306 8.45 -24.82 14.71
C ASN A 306 8.14 -23.33 14.94
N ARG A 307 8.52 -22.46 14.00
CA ARG A 307 8.14 -21.05 14.05
C ARG A 307 6.62 -20.91 13.98
N ALA A 308 5.99 -21.56 13.01
CA ALA A 308 4.54 -21.55 12.82
C ALA A 308 3.79 -21.97 14.11
N ARG A 309 4.24 -23.03 14.78
CA ARG A 309 3.64 -23.51 16.04
C ARG A 309 3.80 -22.57 17.23
N ARG A 310 4.79 -21.67 17.23
CA ARG A 310 5.01 -20.72 18.32
C ARG A 310 4.11 -19.48 18.21
N VAL A 311 3.65 -19.17 17.01
CA VAL A 311 2.83 -17.97 16.73
C VAL A 311 1.33 -18.31 16.60
N ALA A 312 0.99 -19.60 16.50
CA ALA A 312 -0.37 -20.13 16.58
C ALA A 312 -0.82 -20.29 18.04
#